data_AF-Q3BK51-F1
#
_entry.id   AF-Q3BK51-F1
#
_cell.length_a   1.000
_cell.length_b   1.000
_cell.length_c   1.000
_cell.angle_alpha   90.00
_cell.angle_beta   90.00
_cell.angle_gamma   90.00
#
_symmetry.space_group_name_H-M   'P 1'
#
loop_
_entity.id
_entity.type
_entity.pdbx_description
1 polymer ?
#
loop_
_entity_poly.entity_id
_entity_poly.type
_entity_poly.pdbx_seq_one_letter_code
_entity_poly.pdbx_strand_id
1 'polypeptide(L)'
;MPTVLIFAGYRFFFYSLEGNEPPHIHVERGDDVAKYWLSPVQLAESHGFRSHELNRVDVEPSPENGLRKRSQVMVDKAMTVKRDKLGEPFGRLDEAAMIAVNRSLALFLGFA
;
A
#
# COMPACT_ATOMS: atom_id res chain seq x y z
N MET A 1 -15.54 -18.25 4.28
CA MET A 1 -14.11 -17.99 3.98
C MET A 1 -13.49 -17.37 5.21
N PRO A 2 -12.37 -17.91 5.72
CA PRO A 2 -11.69 -17.30 6.86
C PRO A 2 -11.02 -16.01 6.44
N THR A 3 -11.37 -14.92 7.11
CA THR A 3 -10.67 -13.64 7.00
C THR A 3 -9.40 -13.72 7.84
N VAL A 4 -8.25 -13.41 7.23
CA VAL A 4 -6.93 -13.42 7.87
C VAL A 4 -6.71 -12.13 8.66
N LEU A 5 -7.04 -10.99 8.05
CA LEU A 5 -6.80 -9.66 8.60
C LEU A 5 -7.86 -8.68 8.09
N ILE A 6 -8.28 -7.74 8.93
CA ILE A 6 -9.00 -6.54 8.52
C ILE A 6 -8.19 -5.33 8.98
N PHE A 7 -7.84 -4.45 8.05
CA PHE A 7 -7.06 -3.25 8.34
C PHE A 7 -7.46 -2.10 7.43
N ALA A 8 -7.75 -0.92 8.00
CA ALA A 8 -8.09 0.29 7.26
C ALA A 8 -9.20 0.12 6.20
N GLY A 9 -10.18 -0.77 6.47
CA GLY A 9 -11.28 -1.07 5.55
C GLY A 9 -10.96 -2.11 4.47
N TYR A 10 -9.74 -2.66 4.46
CA TYR A 10 -9.35 -3.79 3.62
C TYR A 10 -9.54 -5.11 4.34
N ARG A 11 -10.06 -6.12 3.64
CA ARG A 11 -10.21 -7.48 4.13
C ARG A 11 -9.28 -8.42 3.37
N PHE A 12 -8.47 -9.18 4.09
CA PHE A 12 -7.49 -10.13 3.56
C PHE A 12 -8.00 -11.56 3.77
N PHE A 13 -7.99 -12.38 2.73
CA PHE A 13 -8.54 -13.74 2.82
C PHE A 13 -8.00 -14.67 1.71
N PHE A 14 -8.21 -15.97 1.91
CA PHE A 14 -7.93 -17.01 0.92
C PHE A 14 -9.25 -17.59 0.39
N TYR A 15 -9.31 -17.90 -0.91
CA TYR A 15 -10.35 -18.77 -1.44
C TYR A 15 -9.89 -20.23 -1.37
N SER A 16 -10.87 -21.12 -1.36
CA SER A 16 -10.64 -22.55 -1.56
C SER A 16 -10.81 -22.87 -3.05
N LEU A 17 -10.16 -23.95 -3.54
CA LEU A 17 -10.35 -24.49 -4.90
C LEU A 17 -9.86 -23.58 -6.05
N GLU A 18 -8.79 -22.82 -5.84
CA GLU A 18 -8.20 -21.92 -6.87
C GLU A 18 -7.29 -22.63 -7.89
N GLY A 19 -7.50 -23.94 -8.07
CA GLY A 19 -6.76 -24.74 -9.02
C GLY A 19 -5.25 -24.80 -8.71
N ASN A 20 -4.43 -24.46 -9.70
CA ASN A 20 -2.98 -24.64 -9.70
C ASN A 20 -2.20 -23.30 -9.65
N GLU A 21 -2.82 -22.26 -9.11
CA GLU A 21 -2.17 -20.95 -8.95
C GLU A 21 -1.09 -20.98 -7.85
N PRO A 22 -0.03 -20.15 -7.96
CA PRO A 22 0.94 -19.95 -6.87
C PRO A 22 0.25 -19.48 -5.58
N PRO A 23 0.87 -19.66 -4.40
CA PRO A 23 0.32 -19.17 -3.14
C PRO A 23 0.04 -17.66 -3.21
N HIS A 24 -1.20 -17.27 -2.90
CA HIS A 24 -1.66 -15.89 -3.02
C HIS A 24 -2.71 -15.54 -1.97
N ILE A 25 -2.95 -14.24 -1.80
CA ILE A 25 -3.99 -13.70 -0.93
C ILE A 25 -4.87 -12.73 -1.70
N HIS A 26 -6.15 -12.74 -1.37
CA HIS A 26 -7.13 -11.78 -1.89
C HIS A 26 -7.28 -10.64 -0.91
N VAL A 27 -7.38 -9.44 -1.45
CA VAL A 27 -7.57 -8.18 -0.74
C VAL A 27 -8.80 -7.51 -1.32
N GLU A 28 -9.82 -7.25 -0.51
CA GLU A 28 -10.99 -6.52 -0.97
C GLU A 28 -11.25 -5.27 -0.14
N ARG A 29 -11.92 -4.29 -0.75
CA ARG A 29 -12.46 -3.09 -0.11
C ARG A 29 -13.72 -2.66 -0.84
N GLY A 30 -14.88 -2.77 -0.18
CA GLY A 30 -16.16 -2.53 -0.85
C GLY A 30 -16.38 -3.57 -1.95
N ASP A 31 -16.61 -3.11 -3.18
CA ASP A 31 -16.78 -3.97 -4.36
C ASP A 31 -15.46 -4.22 -5.13
N ASP A 32 -14.35 -3.63 -4.66
CA ASP A 32 -13.04 -3.74 -5.30
C ASP A 32 -12.25 -4.93 -4.75
N VAL A 33 -11.57 -5.67 -5.63
CA VAL A 33 -10.79 -6.89 -5.30
C VAL A 33 -9.42 -6.85 -5.96
N ALA A 34 -8.39 -7.28 -5.23
CA ALA A 34 -7.05 -7.50 -5.76
C ALA A 34 -6.50 -8.84 -5.28
N LYS A 35 -5.66 -9.47 -6.11
CA LYS A 35 -4.97 -10.72 -5.83
C LYS A 35 -3.47 -10.46 -5.77
N TYR A 36 -2.81 -10.93 -4.73
CA TYR A 36 -1.36 -10.81 -4.57
C TYR A 36 -0.71 -12.18 -4.42
N TRP A 37 0.30 -12.50 -5.24
CA TRP A 37 1.21 -13.61 -4.98
C TRP A 37 1.93 -13.39 -3.64
N LEU A 38 2.28 -14.47 -2.94
CA LEU A 38 2.98 -14.41 -1.65
C LEU A 38 4.49 -14.63 -1.79
N SER A 39 4.96 -15.12 -2.94
CA SER A 39 6.39 -15.36 -3.17
C SER A 39 6.71 -15.28 -4.68
N PRO A 40 7.35 -14.20 -5.14
CA PRO A 40 7.52 -12.91 -4.45
C PRO A 40 6.16 -12.22 -4.19
N VAL A 41 6.12 -11.25 -3.27
CA VAL A 41 4.87 -10.53 -2.98
C VAL A 41 4.58 -9.52 -4.09
N GLN A 42 3.63 -9.85 -4.97
CA GLN A 42 3.38 -9.09 -6.19
C GLN A 42 1.90 -9.06 -6.54
N LEU A 43 1.43 -7.95 -7.12
CA LEU A 43 0.08 -7.83 -7.63
C LEU A 43 -0.10 -8.80 -8.82
N ALA A 44 -0.98 -9.77 -8.66
CA ALA A 44 -1.36 -10.73 -9.69
C ALA A 44 -2.49 -10.19 -10.56
N GLU A 45 -3.51 -9.61 -9.93
CA GLU A 45 -4.74 -9.18 -10.58
C GLU A 45 -5.43 -8.11 -9.74
N SER A 46 -6.18 -7.22 -10.40
CA SER A 46 -6.99 -6.22 -9.72
C SER A 46 -8.23 -5.86 -10.52
N HIS A 47 -9.36 -5.81 -9.83
CA HIS A 47 -10.66 -5.41 -10.34
C HIS A 47 -11.23 -4.31 -9.44
N GLY A 48 -11.77 -3.26 -10.06
CA GLY A 48 -12.39 -2.13 -9.34
C GLY A 48 -11.41 -1.10 -8.78
N PHE A 49 -10.29 -1.55 -8.18
CA PHE A 49 -9.25 -0.63 -7.70
C PHE A 49 -8.64 0.18 -8.85
N ARG A 50 -8.55 1.49 -8.66
CA ARG A 50 -7.71 2.34 -9.51
C ARG A 50 -6.25 2.03 -9.22
N SER A 51 -5.38 2.14 -10.22
CA SER A 51 -3.93 1.83 -10.08
C SER A 51 -3.25 2.57 -8.93
N HIS A 52 -3.78 3.72 -8.54
CA HIS A 52 -3.27 4.51 -7.43
C HIS A 52 -3.77 4.09 -6.05
N GLU A 53 -4.82 3.28 -5.95
CA GLU A 53 -5.38 2.83 -4.66
C GLU A 53 -4.57 1.70 -4.05
N LEU A 54 -3.90 0.91 -4.88
CA LEU A 54 -3.01 -0.18 -4.45
C LEU A 54 -1.62 0.30 -4.02
N ASN A 55 -1.24 1.52 -4.41
CA ASN A 55 0.12 2.05 -4.29
C ASN A 55 0.17 3.37 -3.49
N ARG A 56 -0.83 3.61 -2.62
CA ARG A 56 -0.89 4.82 -1.79
C ARG A 56 -1.07 4.48 -0.33
N VAL A 57 -0.26 5.13 0.50
CA VAL A 57 -0.32 5.01 1.96
C VAL A 57 -1.00 6.27 2.50
N ASP A 58 -2.14 6.08 3.17
CA ASP A 58 -2.84 7.18 3.84
C ASP A 58 -2.08 7.62 5.10
N VAL A 59 -2.03 8.94 5.33
CA VAL A 59 -1.39 9.56 6.50
C VAL A 59 -2.34 10.59 7.09
N GLU A 60 -2.66 10.42 8.37
CA GLU A 60 -3.45 11.39 9.14
C GLU A 60 -2.58 12.55 9.64
N PRO A 61 -3.14 13.77 9.77
CA PRO A 61 -2.43 14.91 10.35
C PRO A 61 -1.98 14.66 11.78
N SER A 62 -0.74 15.03 12.09
CA SER A 62 -0.23 15.08 13.45
C SER A 62 0.65 16.32 13.66
N PRO A 63 0.82 16.78 14.91
CA PRO A 63 1.76 17.86 15.22
C PRO A 63 3.20 17.57 14.77
N GLU A 64 3.59 16.29 14.75
CA GLU A 64 4.95 15.86 14.37
C GLU A 64 5.18 15.84 12.86
N ASN A 65 4.17 15.45 12.08
CA ASN A 65 4.30 15.36 10.63
C ASN A 65 4.00 16.67 9.90
N GLY A 66 3.40 17.65 10.58
CA GLY A 66 3.14 18.99 10.03
C GLY A 66 2.09 19.03 8.90
N LEU A 67 1.36 17.93 8.67
CA LEU A 67 0.27 17.89 7.69
C LEU A 67 -0.95 18.67 8.19
N ARG A 68 -1.65 19.35 7.28
CA ARG A 68 -2.85 20.15 7.59
C ARG A 68 -4.15 19.41 7.34
N LYS A 69 -4.09 18.33 6.55
CA LYS A 69 -5.24 17.51 6.14
C LYS A 69 -4.76 16.09 5.89
N ARG A 70 -5.68 15.14 5.97
CA ARG A 70 -5.46 13.76 5.54
C ARG A 70 -4.82 13.75 4.15
N SER A 71 -3.70 13.06 4.03
CA SER A 71 -2.84 13.08 2.85
C SER A 71 -2.44 11.66 2.47
N GLN A 72 -1.85 11.50 1.28
CA GLN A 72 -1.42 10.21 0.76
C GLN A 72 0.03 10.29 0.29
N VAL A 73 0.84 9.32 0.70
CA VAL A 73 2.14 9.07 0.09
C VAL A 73 1.92 8.24 -1.18
N MET A 74 2.38 8.77 -2.31
CA MET A 74 2.23 8.15 -3.64
C MET A 74 3.52 7.39 -3.98
N VAL A 75 3.61 6.09 -3.61
CA VAL A 75 4.82 5.30 -3.91
C VAL A 75 4.97 5.01 -5.40
N ASP A 76 3.87 5.09 -6.15
CA ASP A 76 3.81 5.01 -7.61
C ASP A 76 4.39 6.22 -8.35
N LYS A 77 4.64 7.33 -7.65
CA LYS A 77 5.16 8.58 -8.22
C LYS A 77 6.57 8.94 -7.73
N ALA A 78 7.35 7.94 -7.33
CA ALA A 78 8.75 8.16 -6.98
C ALA A 78 9.52 8.71 -8.19
N MET A 79 10.15 9.87 -8.01
CA MET A 79 10.96 10.53 -9.04
C MET A 79 12.17 11.22 -8.41
N THR A 80 13.24 11.39 -9.19
CA THR A 80 14.40 12.16 -8.75
C THR A 80 14.13 13.65 -8.84
N VAL A 81 14.45 14.38 -7.75
CA VAL A 81 14.35 15.85 -7.69
C VAL A 81 15.72 16.41 -7.31
N LYS A 82 16.14 17.53 -7.92
CA LYS A 82 17.39 18.20 -7.56
C LYS A 82 17.32 18.78 -6.15
N ARG A 83 18.42 18.72 -5.40
CA ARG A 83 18.46 19.14 -3.98
C ARG A 83 18.12 20.62 -3.77
N ASP A 84 18.47 21.49 -4.70
CA ASP A 84 18.17 22.93 -4.69
C ASP A 84 16.67 23.24 -4.89
N LYS A 85 15.88 22.26 -5.33
CA LYS A 85 14.42 22.36 -5.43
C LYS A 85 13.69 21.89 -4.18
N LEU A 86 14.41 21.35 -3.19
CA LEU A 86 13.82 20.91 -1.93
C LEU A 86 13.81 22.09 -0.93
N GLY A 87 12.71 22.22 -0.20
CA GLY A 87 12.62 23.15 0.93
C GLY A 87 13.10 22.50 2.23
N GLU A 88 13.07 23.27 3.32
CA GLU A 88 13.35 22.76 4.66
C GLU A 88 12.39 21.64 5.07
N PRO A 89 12.85 20.62 5.81
CA PRO A 89 11.97 19.60 6.37
C PRO A 89 10.89 20.24 7.27
N PHE A 90 9.62 19.92 7.03
CA PHE A 90 8.49 20.51 7.77
C PHE A 90 7.89 19.59 8.84
N GLY A 91 8.36 18.34 8.93
CA GLY A 91 7.84 17.34 9.85
C GLY A 91 8.44 15.96 9.61
N ARG A 92 7.95 14.97 10.35
CA ARG A 92 8.38 13.57 10.26
C ARG A 92 7.18 12.63 10.44
N LEU A 93 7.20 11.51 9.72
CA LEU A 93 6.24 10.43 9.93
C LEU A 93 6.68 9.59 11.14
N ASP A 94 5.70 9.09 11.88
CA ASP A 94 5.96 8.11 12.94
C ASP A 94 6.45 6.78 12.36
N GLU A 95 6.94 5.92 13.25
CA GLU A 95 7.54 4.63 12.87
C GLU A 95 6.54 3.71 12.16
N ALA A 96 5.29 3.66 12.62
CA ALA A 96 4.27 2.80 12.04
C ALA A 96 3.91 3.23 10.61
N ALA A 97 3.77 4.54 10.39
CA ALA A 97 3.54 5.13 9.08
C ALA A 97 4.73 4.88 8.14
N MET A 98 5.97 5.07 8.63
CA MET A 98 7.17 4.79 7.82
C MET A 98 7.32 3.32 7.45
N ILE A 99 6.97 2.39 8.35
CA ILE A 99 6.95 0.95 8.04
C ILE A 99 5.94 0.66 6.91
N ALA A 100 4.75 1.27 6.95
CA ALA A 100 3.76 1.11 5.90
C ALA A 100 4.26 1.65 4.55
N VAL A 101 4.90 2.82 4.54
CA VAL A 101 5.53 3.39 3.33
C VAL A 101 6.62 2.47 2.78
N ASN A 102 7.53 1.98 3.62
CA ASN A 102 8.61 1.10 3.20
C ASN A 102 8.10 -0.22 2.61
N ARG A 103 7.08 -0.83 3.25
CA ARG A 103 6.44 -2.05 2.74
C ARG A 103 5.76 -1.81 1.39
N SER A 104 4.97 -0.75 1.28
CA SER A 104 4.30 -0.39 0.02
C SER A 104 5.30 -0.10 -1.10
N LEU A 105 6.40 0.58 -0.79
CA LEU A 105 7.48 0.84 -1.74
C LEU A 105 8.20 -0.44 -2.17
N ALA A 106 8.50 -1.35 -1.24
CA ALA A 106 9.13 -2.64 -1.55
C ALA A 106 8.25 -3.51 -2.46
N LEU A 107 6.94 -3.52 -2.22
CA LEU A 107 5.96 -4.18 -3.09
C LEU A 107 5.94 -3.55 -4.48
N PHE A 108 5.88 -2.22 -4.55
CA PHE A 108 5.85 -1.49 -5.82
C PHE A 108 7.13 -1.69 -6.65
N LEU A 109 8.30 -1.73 -6.00
CA LEU A 109 9.59 -1.94 -6.65
C LEU A 109 9.94 -3.42 -6.88
N GLY A 110 9.12 -4.37 -6.39
CA GLY A 110 9.30 -5.81 -6.60
C GLY A 110 10.46 -6.44 -5.80
N PHE A 111 10.81 -5.86 -4.65
CA PHE A 111 11.87 -6.39 -3.76
C PHE A 111 11.37 -7.39 -2.70
N ALA A 112 10.06 -7.61 -2.64
CA ALA A 112 9.39 -8.39 -1.60
C ALA A 112 9.11 -9.84 -2.01
#